data_AF-A0A950BI54-F1
#
_entry.id   AF-A0A950BI54-F1
#
_cell.length_a   1.000
_cell.length_b   1.000
_cell.length_c   1.000
_cell.angle_alpha   90.00
_cell.angle_beta   90.00
_cell.angle_gamma   90.00
#
_symmetry.space_group_name_H-M   'P 1'
#
loop_
_entity.id
_entity.type
_entity.pdbx_description
1 polymer ?
#
loop_
_entity_poly.entity_id
_entity_poly.type
_entity_poly.pdbx_seq_one_letter_code
_entity_poly.pdbx_strand_id
1 'polypeptide(L)'
;MLHAIIAATALTLTGPQVGSPAPDFHLTTVAGKRVSLADFRGKTLVLNDWATWCPPCREETPDLIASAKKLATKGDVVFLGVDSTEAAPIVRAFLAAKPMPYTTAIDGDKAFSKAYDVRAFPTTFVISPDGVLRARYVGNITPAILAGFVGDARAGRDGVLATEAQKKADALLDPAKFAFTGDVDAVRTAAKNALKAIDDAENVDGETDYLRIQAEENVLRDAAAKALEPLAQSAADKALLARLQGDAAYAREEWPQAIAAYERGLAVAPEDPDLLSGYGTALRSDGDYARAAEAFAKLANADPSVENLVEYGNTAAGAKRFNDATVAFSRAVATARAKVDAKPSDAKAIRKLAWAYLYQGRMYAKAGENAKARAAFAQTSAWSAKLPKKDARHDMYLEEAQEATVALDAAHPAGKTAISLAPWTGPDLPGSVSSTYKYRLVVAGTPGKSVALEASGLPKRWVASFCSDRQCAPFRTTVALPSSGVKVIEFQVIPQSASAKPPTIRVQGGGASAAVRVGASA
;
A
#
# COMPACT_ATOMS: atom_id res chain seq x y z
N MET A 1 45.69 -26.31 -15.96
CA MET A 1 45.24 -24.98 -15.51
C MET A 1 44.30 -24.41 -16.57
N LEU A 2 43.00 -24.59 -16.41
CA LEU A 2 41.98 -23.95 -17.24
C LEU A 2 40.87 -23.54 -16.26
N HIS A 3 40.81 -22.25 -15.91
CA HIS A 3 39.77 -21.72 -15.04
C HIS A 3 38.49 -21.59 -15.85
N ALA A 4 37.50 -22.44 -15.56
CA ALA A 4 36.15 -22.28 -16.06
C ALA A 4 35.53 -21.05 -15.35
N ILE A 5 35.29 -20.00 -16.11
CA ILE A 5 34.50 -18.85 -15.70
C ILE A 5 33.06 -19.37 -15.59
N ILE A 6 32.58 -19.55 -14.37
CA ILE A 6 31.16 -19.73 -14.08
C ILE A 6 30.51 -18.38 -14.41
N ALA A 7 29.81 -18.30 -15.54
CA ALA A 7 28.89 -17.23 -15.80
C ALA A 7 27.75 -17.38 -14.77
N ALA A 8 27.80 -16.60 -13.70
CA ALA A 8 26.62 -16.34 -12.89
C ALA A 8 25.59 -15.71 -13.83
N THR A 9 24.49 -16.41 -14.08
CA THR A 9 23.33 -15.84 -14.76
C THR A 9 22.91 -14.63 -13.93
N ALA A 10 23.20 -13.44 -14.45
CA ALA A 10 22.90 -12.20 -13.76
C ALA A 10 21.39 -12.14 -13.48
N LEU A 11 21.05 -11.84 -12.23
CA LEU A 11 19.72 -11.39 -11.82
C LEU A 11 19.24 -10.36 -12.86
N THR A 12 18.19 -10.67 -13.62
CA THR A 12 17.46 -9.61 -14.32
C THR A 12 16.57 -8.92 -13.31
N LEU A 13 17.17 -8.15 -12.41
CA LEU A 13 16.46 -7.02 -11.81
C LEU A 13 16.00 -6.15 -13.00
N THR A 14 14.70 -6.01 -13.19
CA THR A 14 14.14 -5.26 -14.33
C THR A 14 14.36 -3.75 -14.20
N GLY A 15 14.76 -3.28 -13.01
CA GLY A 15 15.08 -1.89 -12.70
C GLY A 15 16.56 -1.54 -12.71
N PRO A 16 16.90 -0.24 -12.71
CA PRO A 16 18.27 0.23 -12.72
C PRO A 16 18.99 -0.13 -11.43
N GLN A 17 20.21 -0.63 -11.57
CA GLN A 17 21.05 -1.00 -10.45
C GLN A 17 21.75 0.23 -9.88
N VAL A 18 21.88 0.29 -8.56
CA VAL A 18 22.77 1.25 -7.91
C VAL A 18 24.19 1.05 -8.46
N GLY A 19 24.88 2.15 -8.74
CA GLY A 19 26.19 2.17 -9.40
C GLY A 19 26.15 2.16 -10.94
N SER A 20 24.97 1.97 -11.55
CA SER A 20 24.80 1.99 -13.01
C SER A 20 24.26 3.33 -13.53
N PRO A 21 24.48 3.67 -14.82
CA PRO A 21 23.84 4.84 -15.43
C PRO A 21 22.32 4.82 -15.22
N ALA A 22 21.76 5.94 -14.76
CA ALA A 22 20.32 6.05 -14.59
C ALA A 22 19.62 6.02 -15.97
N PRO A 23 18.51 5.28 -16.13
CA PRO A 23 17.73 5.27 -17.38
C PRO A 23 17.32 6.70 -17.74
N ASP A 24 17.37 7.04 -19.03
CA ASP A 24 16.85 8.34 -19.44
C ASP A 24 15.33 8.40 -19.22
N PHE A 25 14.81 9.59 -18.98
CA PHE A 25 13.38 9.83 -18.87
C PHE A 25 13.01 11.12 -19.59
N HIS A 26 11.78 11.17 -20.09
CA HIS A 26 11.18 12.36 -20.67
C HIS A 26 9.82 12.59 -20.04
N LEU A 27 9.75 13.52 -19.10
CA LEU A 27 8.54 13.81 -18.33
C LEU A 27 8.00 15.19 -18.67
N THR A 28 6.71 15.38 -18.45
CA THR A 28 6.08 16.70 -18.54
C THR A 28 5.73 17.17 -17.14
N THR A 29 6.28 18.33 -16.75
CA THR A 29 5.98 18.93 -15.45
C THR A 29 4.50 19.27 -15.34
N VAL A 30 4.02 19.41 -14.12
CA VAL A 30 2.66 19.89 -13.85
C VAL A 30 2.40 21.28 -14.44
N ALA A 31 3.45 22.06 -14.74
CA ALA A 31 3.37 23.36 -15.41
C ALA A 31 3.44 23.28 -16.95
N GLY A 32 3.51 22.07 -17.53
CA GLY A 32 3.57 21.84 -18.97
C GLY A 32 4.96 21.95 -19.59
N LYS A 33 6.02 22.10 -18.78
CA LYS A 33 7.41 22.11 -19.26
C LYS A 33 7.89 20.67 -19.45
N ARG A 34 8.59 20.37 -20.55
CA ARG A 34 9.28 19.08 -20.71
C ARG A 34 10.59 19.09 -19.91
N VAL A 35 10.87 17.99 -19.22
CA VAL A 35 12.12 17.76 -18.49
C VAL A 35 12.64 16.37 -18.79
N SER A 36 13.96 16.24 -18.77
CA SER A 36 14.70 15.01 -19.04
C SER A 36 15.83 14.81 -18.05
N LEU A 37 16.41 13.61 -17.99
CA LEU A 37 17.57 13.36 -17.13
C LEU A 37 18.76 14.27 -17.51
N ALA A 38 18.91 14.60 -18.80
CA ALA A 38 19.97 15.47 -19.30
C ALA A 38 19.91 16.89 -18.70
N ASP A 39 18.73 17.40 -18.37
CA ASP A 39 18.54 18.73 -17.77
C ASP A 39 19.17 18.87 -16.37
N PHE A 40 19.49 17.74 -15.73
CA PHE A 40 20.05 17.68 -14.39
C PHE A 40 21.54 17.30 -14.37
N ARG A 41 22.20 17.18 -15.54
CA ARG A 41 23.66 16.91 -15.60
C ARG A 41 24.45 17.97 -14.85
N GLY A 42 25.51 17.54 -14.16
CA GLY A 42 26.29 18.40 -13.27
C GLY A 42 25.61 18.71 -11.93
N LYS A 43 24.44 18.14 -11.65
CA LYS A 43 23.71 18.29 -10.37
C LYS A 43 23.36 16.91 -9.80
N THR A 44 23.31 16.81 -8.48
CA THR A 44 22.72 15.64 -7.82
C THR A 44 21.19 15.74 -7.90
N LEU A 45 20.54 14.76 -8.51
CA LEU A 45 19.09 14.71 -8.64
C LEU A 45 18.49 13.77 -7.60
N VAL A 46 17.62 14.29 -6.73
CA VAL A 46 16.72 13.52 -5.88
C VAL A 46 15.39 13.37 -6.63
N LEU A 47 15.05 12.15 -7.00
CA LEU A 47 13.85 11.81 -7.76
C LEU A 47 12.93 11.00 -6.87
N ASN A 48 11.73 11.50 -6.57
CA ASN A 48 10.79 10.82 -5.68
C ASN A 48 9.52 10.50 -6.47
N ASP A 49 9.21 9.21 -6.63
CA ASP A 49 7.94 8.77 -7.20
C ASP A 49 6.92 8.63 -6.08
N TRP A 50 5.80 9.33 -6.24
CA TRP A 50 4.78 9.50 -5.22
C TRP A 50 3.41 9.66 -5.87
N ALA A 51 2.37 9.69 -5.05
CA ALA A 51 1.05 10.07 -5.51
C ALA A 51 0.34 10.89 -4.43
N THR A 52 -0.58 11.75 -4.84
CA THR A 52 -1.37 12.53 -3.89
C THR A 52 -2.23 11.61 -3.02
N TRP A 53 -2.60 10.43 -3.52
CA TRP A 53 -3.39 9.44 -2.79
C TRP A 53 -2.64 8.48 -1.90
N CYS A 54 -1.33 8.43 -2.00
CA CYS A 54 -0.49 7.49 -1.28
C CYS A 54 -0.30 7.96 0.18
N PRO A 55 -0.90 7.29 1.19
CA PRO A 55 -0.74 7.71 2.59
C PRO A 55 0.73 7.80 3.05
N PRO A 56 1.60 6.80 2.78
CA PRO A 56 3.01 6.90 3.19
C PRO A 56 3.76 8.07 2.50
N CYS A 57 3.48 8.36 1.23
CA CYS A 57 4.07 9.49 0.51
C CYS A 57 3.73 10.85 1.15
N ARG A 58 2.51 10.95 1.71
CA ARG A 58 2.04 12.16 2.36
C ARG A 58 2.67 12.35 3.74
N GLU A 59 2.89 11.25 4.45
CA GLU A 59 3.63 11.22 5.71
C GLU A 59 5.10 11.61 5.48
N GLU A 60 5.71 11.21 4.37
CA GLU A 60 7.09 11.54 3.98
C GLU A 60 7.28 13.01 3.53
N THR A 61 6.24 13.65 2.97
CA THR A 61 6.39 14.98 2.34
C THR A 61 7.06 16.06 3.22
N PRO A 62 6.72 16.23 4.53
CA PRO A 62 7.38 17.23 5.38
C PRO A 62 8.90 17.04 5.45
N ASP A 63 9.35 15.80 5.49
CA ASP A 63 10.77 15.43 5.53
C ASP A 63 11.47 15.73 4.20
N LEU A 64 10.82 15.47 3.08
CA LEU A 64 11.32 15.87 1.76
C LEU A 64 11.37 17.39 1.59
N ILE A 65 10.37 18.13 2.10
CA ILE A 65 10.37 19.60 2.08
C ILE A 65 11.55 20.14 2.90
N ALA A 66 11.76 19.60 4.11
CA ALA A 66 12.87 19.98 4.98
C ALA A 66 14.22 19.68 4.30
N SER A 67 14.33 18.51 3.68
CA SER A 67 15.51 18.09 2.93
C SER A 67 15.78 18.99 1.73
N ALA A 68 14.77 19.30 0.91
CA ALA A 68 14.92 20.20 -0.23
C ALA A 68 15.36 21.60 0.19
N LYS A 69 14.74 22.18 1.23
CA LYS A 69 15.14 23.48 1.78
C LYS A 69 16.58 23.52 2.28
N LYS A 70 17.10 22.41 2.78
CA LYS A 70 18.48 22.31 3.30
C LYS A 70 19.49 22.02 2.20
N LEU A 71 19.21 21.02 1.37
CA LEU A 71 20.16 20.43 0.42
C LEU A 71 20.23 21.19 -0.91
N ALA A 72 19.13 21.76 -1.39
CA ALA A 72 19.05 22.43 -2.70
C ALA A 72 19.50 23.91 -2.69
N THR A 73 19.99 24.41 -1.55
CA THR A 73 20.33 25.84 -1.33
C THR A 73 21.38 26.39 -2.30
N LYS A 74 22.35 25.57 -2.73
CA LYS A 74 23.44 25.97 -3.64
C LYS A 74 23.11 25.71 -5.12
N GLY A 75 21.96 25.12 -5.43
CA GLY A 75 21.54 24.77 -6.79
C GLY A 75 22.29 23.59 -7.42
N ASP A 76 23.13 22.90 -6.66
CA ASP A 76 23.88 21.69 -7.03
C ASP A 76 23.14 20.39 -6.66
N VAL A 77 22.09 20.47 -5.85
CA VAL A 77 21.09 19.40 -5.63
C VAL A 77 19.74 19.87 -6.13
N VAL A 78 19.05 19.02 -6.88
CA VAL A 78 17.71 19.29 -7.43
C VAL A 78 16.78 18.18 -7.02
N PHE A 79 15.54 18.54 -6.70
CA PHE A 79 14.48 17.60 -6.41
C PHE A 79 13.49 17.58 -7.58
N LEU A 80 13.04 16.38 -7.94
CA LEU A 80 11.97 16.15 -8.91
C LEU A 80 11.00 15.13 -8.30
N GLY A 81 9.75 15.54 -8.08
CA GLY A 81 8.67 14.61 -7.80
C GLY A 81 8.10 14.05 -9.10
N VAL A 82 7.74 12.78 -9.13
CA VAL A 82 7.02 12.15 -10.23
C VAL A 82 5.73 11.55 -9.71
N ASP A 83 4.65 11.69 -10.46
CA ASP A 83 3.40 10.97 -10.24
C ASP A 83 3.03 10.25 -11.53
N SER A 84 2.95 8.92 -11.46
CA SER A 84 2.56 8.10 -12.60
C SER A 84 1.06 7.81 -12.61
N THR A 85 0.33 8.05 -11.53
CA THR A 85 -1.02 7.54 -11.30
C THR A 85 -2.12 8.57 -11.49
N GLU A 86 -1.76 9.86 -11.46
CA GLU A 86 -2.70 10.96 -11.52
C GLU A 86 -2.38 11.94 -12.67
N ALA A 87 -3.41 12.60 -13.18
CA ALA A 87 -3.23 13.62 -14.21
C ALA A 87 -2.75 14.95 -13.62
N ALA A 88 -2.02 15.74 -14.40
CA ALA A 88 -1.45 17.03 -13.99
C ALA A 88 -2.41 17.99 -13.25
N PRO A 89 -3.71 18.12 -13.63
CA PRO A 89 -4.64 18.98 -12.89
C PRO A 89 -4.83 18.57 -11.43
N ILE A 90 -4.82 17.26 -11.14
CA ILE A 90 -5.01 16.71 -9.80
C ILE A 90 -3.80 17.04 -8.93
N VAL A 91 -2.61 16.74 -9.45
CA VAL A 91 -1.33 17.02 -8.78
C VAL A 91 -1.11 18.52 -8.59
N ARG A 92 -1.49 19.37 -9.56
CA ARG A 92 -1.46 20.85 -9.38
C ARG A 92 -2.33 21.31 -8.23
N ALA A 93 -3.54 20.75 -8.09
CA ALA A 93 -4.44 21.11 -7.02
C ALA A 93 -3.84 20.76 -5.65
N PHE A 94 -3.18 19.59 -5.55
CA PHE A 94 -2.42 19.22 -4.36
C PHE A 94 -1.24 20.15 -4.08
N LEU A 95 -0.40 20.45 -5.07
CA LEU A 95 0.79 21.29 -4.86
C LEU A 95 0.46 22.73 -4.48
N ALA A 96 -0.70 23.24 -4.91
CA ALA A 96 -1.21 24.53 -4.45
C ALA A 96 -1.64 24.51 -2.97
N ALA A 97 -2.02 23.33 -2.46
CA ALA A 97 -2.37 23.09 -1.06
C ALA A 97 -1.14 22.83 -0.18
N LYS A 98 -0.27 21.93 -0.66
CA LYS A 98 0.99 21.47 -0.04
C LYS A 98 2.14 21.88 -0.94
N PRO A 99 2.62 23.13 -0.84
CA PRO A 99 3.73 23.57 -1.66
C PRO A 99 4.97 22.72 -1.38
N MET A 100 5.32 21.87 -2.34
CA MET A 100 6.63 21.23 -2.38
C MET A 100 7.57 22.22 -3.07
N PRO A 101 8.74 22.55 -2.49
CA PRO A 101 9.62 23.61 -2.99
C PRO A 101 10.42 23.18 -4.23
N TYR A 102 9.92 22.19 -4.97
CA TYR A 102 10.61 21.57 -6.09
C TYR A 102 9.61 21.14 -7.18
N THR A 103 10.14 20.85 -8.36
CA THR A 103 9.33 20.56 -9.54
C THR A 103 8.66 19.19 -9.40
N THR A 104 7.43 19.08 -9.86
CA THR A 104 6.74 17.79 -10.02
C THR A 104 6.40 17.56 -11.48
N ALA A 105 6.55 16.32 -11.94
CA ALA A 105 6.21 15.88 -13.28
C ALA A 105 5.27 14.68 -13.29
N ILE A 106 4.61 14.48 -14.42
CA ILE A 106 3.63 13.42 -14.64
C ILE A 106 4.23 12.40 -15.60
N ASP A 107 4.17 11.14 -15.18
CA ASP A 107 4.51 9.97 -15.99
C ASP A 107 3.23 9.36 -16.59
N GLY A 108 2.65 10.09 -17.55
CA GLY A 108 1.33 9.76 -18.08
C GLY A 108 1.27 8.52 -18.97
N ASP A 109 2.40 8.12 -19.56
CA ASP A 109 2.53 6.92 -20.40
C ASP A 109 3.19 5.74 -19.66
N LYS A 110 3.50 5.92 -18.36
CA LYS A 110 4.15 4.93 -17.48
C LYS A 110 5.56 4.54 -17.90
N ALA A 111 6.18 5.28 -18.84
CA ALA A 111 7.49 4.94 -19.33
C ALA A 111 8.55 5.11 -18.24
N PHE A 112 8.45 6.16 -17.42
CA PHE A 112 9.37 6.37 -16.31
C PHE A 112 9.20 5.30 -15.23
N SER A 113 7.98 5.05 -14.74
CA SER A 113 7.74 4.07 -13.68
C SER A 113 8.17 2.68 -14.10
N LYS A 114 8.02 2.34 -15.39
CA LYS A 114 8.51 1.08 -15.95
C LYS A 114 10.04 1.04 -16.02
N ALA A 115 10.69 2.07 -16.57
CA ALA A 115 12.15 2.11 -16.73
C ALA A 115 12.88 2.14 -15.39
N TYR A 116 12.29 2.75 -14.37
CA TYR A 116 12.81 2.82 -13.01
C TYR A 116 12.27 1.72 -12.07
N ASP A 117 11.43 0.82 -12.60
CA ASP A 117 10.88 -0.34 -11.87
C ASP A 117 10.14 0.06 -10.58
N VAL A 118 9.34 1.12 -10.63
CA VAL A 118 8.57 1.56 -9.46
C VAL A 118 7.40 0.61 -9.23
N ARG A 119 7.51 -0.17 -8.14
CA ARG A 119 6.52 -1.17 -7.71
C ARG A 119 5.75 -0.74 -6.46
N ALA A 120 6.29 0.23 -5.71
CA ALA A 120 5.72 0.71 -4.46
C ALA A 120 5.93 2.22 -4.31
N PHE A 121 5.04 2.85 -3.54
CA PHE A 121 5.10 4.27 -3.24
C PHE A 121 5.24 4.52 -1.73
N PRO A 122 6.03 5.52 -1.30
CA PRO A 122 6.94 6.30 -2.12
C PRO A 122 8.19 5.48 -2.52
N THR A 123 8.84 5.86 -3.62
CA THR A 123 10.19 5.38 -3.97
C THR A 123 11.08 6.58 -4.29
N THR A 124 12.20 6.71 -3.58
CA THR A 124 13.18 7.78 -3.78
C THR A 124 14.45 7.25 -4.44
N PHE A 125 14.92 7.95 -5.47
CA PHE A 125 16.18 7.70 -6.16
C PHE A 125 17.11 8.91 -5.97
N VAL A 126 18.41 8.66 -5.86
CA VAL A 126 19.44 9.71 -5.84
C VAL A 126 20.43 9.45 -6.96
N ILE A 127 20.53 10.39 -7.89
CA ILE A 127 21.37 10.30 -9.09
C ILE A 127 22.50 11.33 -8.98
N SER A 128 23.74 10.91 -9.22
CA SER A 128 24.92 11.78 -9.14
C SER A 128 25.05 12.72 -10.34
N PRO A 129 25.91 13.76 -10.25
CA PRO A 129 26.13 14.74 -11.33
C PRO A 129 26.53 14.16 -12.70
N ASP A 130 27.20 13.02 -12.71
CA ASP A 130 27.61 12.25 -13.88
C ASP A 130 26.47 11.39 -14.48
N GLY A 131 25.30 11.33 -13.84
CA GLY A 131 24.14 10.59 -14.30
C GLY A 131 24.05 9.14 -13.82
N VAL A 132 24.85 8.75 -12.83
CA VAL A 132 24.82 7.41 -12.24
C VAL A 132 23.78 7.35 -11.12
N LEU A 133 22.98 6.29 -11.07
CA LEU A 133 22.06 6.02 -9.95
C LEU A 133 22.88 5.60 -8.73
N ARG A 134 22.85 6.38 -7.66
CA ARG A 134 23.65 6.15 -6.45
C ARG A 134 22.84 5.63 -5.28
N ALA A 135 21.54 5.88 -5.21
CA ALA A 135 20.68 5.26 -4.20
C ALA A 135 19.27 5.05 -4.74
N ARG A 136 18.60 4.01 -4.25
CA ARG A 136 17.18 3.70 -4.44
C ARG A 136 16.62 3.30 -3.08
N TYR A 137 15.50 3.89 -2.67
CA TYR A 137 14.89 3.67 -1.36
C TYR A 137 13.38 3.54 -1.51
N VAL A 138 12.81 2.45 -0.98
CA VAL A 138 11.37 2.17 -1.04
C VAL A 138 10.77 2.40 0.35
N GLY A 139 9.70 3.19 0.43
CA GLY A 139 9.10 3.62 1.69
C GLY A 139 9.55 5.02 2.11
N ASN A 140 9.04 5.46 3.26
CA ASN A 140 9.24 6.83 3.76
C ASN A 140 10.72 7.10 4.07
N ILE A 141 11.32 8.07 3.39
CA ILE A 141 12.70 8.48 3.62
C ILE A 141 12.80 9.63 4.63
N THR A 142 13.61 9.44 5.67
CA THR A 142 13.88 10.51 6.64
C THR A 142 14.92 11.52 6.11
N PRO A 143 14.97 12.76 6.64
CA PRO A 143 15.95 13.74 6.20
C PRO A 143 17.41 13.33 6.43
N ALA A 144 17.66 12.51 7.45
CA ALA A 144 18.99 12.01 7.77
C ALA A 144 19.47 11.00 6.70
N ILE A 145 18.61 10.04 6.35
CA ILE A 145 18.90 9.03 5.32
C ILE A 145 19.14 9.71 3.97
N LEU A 146 18.22 10.59 3.56
CA LEU A 146 18.34 11.29 2.28
C LEU A 146 19.59 12.18 2.20
N ALA A 147 19.96 12.86 3.28
CA ALA A 147 21.18 13.65 3.33
C ALA A 147 22.44 12.79 3.17
N GLY A 148 22.44 11.57 3.74
CA GLY A 148 23.49 10.58 3.56
C GLY A 148 23.64 10.19 2.08
N PHE A 149 22.56 9.74 1.46
CA PHE A 149 22.55 9.36 0.03
C PHE A 149 22.97 10.49 -0.90
N VAL A 150 22.54 11.72 -0.65
CA VAL A 150 22.99 12.90 -1.42
C VAL A 150 24.49 13.16 -1.22
N GLY A 151 25.01 12.96 -0.01
CA GLY A 151 26.44 13.07 0.30
C GLY A 151 27.28 12.04 -0.45
N ASP A 152 26.84 10.78 -0.46
CA ASP A 152 27.50 9.71 -1.22
C ASP A 152 27.46 9.96 -2.72
N ALA A 153 26.30 10.36 -3.24
CA ALA A 153 26.16 10.64 -4.67
C ALA A 153 27.07 11.78 -5.15
N ARG A 154 27.23 12.84 -4.35
CA ARG A 154 28.18 13.93 -4.64
C ARG A 154 29.63 13.48 -4.62
N ALA A 155 29.96 12.48 -3.81
CA ALA A 155 31.29 11.91 -3.72
C ALA A 155 31.54 10.77 -4.74
N GLY A 156 30.57 10.48 -5.62
CA GLY A 156 30.65 9.37 -6.58
C GLY A 156 30.58 7.99 -5.92
N ARG A 157 30.06 7.91 -4.69
CA ARG A 157 29.83 6.66 -3.96
C ARG A 157 28.37 6.25 -4.05
N ASP A 158 28.15 4.96 -3.92
CA ASP A 158 26.82 4.40 -3.81
C ASP A 158 26.30 4.57 -2.37
N GLY A 159 25.05 4.97 -2.24
CA GLY A 159 24.36 5.18 -0.98
C GLY A 159 24.05 3.84 -0.32
N VAL A 160 24.60 3.64 0.87
CA VAL A 160 24.37 2.43 1.68
C VAL A 160 23.65 2.83 2.95
N LEU A 161 22.49 2.23 3.21
CA LEU A 161 21.81 2.40 4.48
C LEU A 161 22.57 1.62 5.57
N ALA A 162 23.11 2.33 6.55
CA ALA A 162 23.95 1.74 7.62
C ALA A 162 23.33 1.95 9.02
N THR A 163 22.01 1.82 9.13
CA THR A 163 21.29 1.90 10.42
C THR A 163 21.53 0.67 11.27
N GLU A 164 21.29 0.76 12.59
CA GLU A 164 21.37 -0.41 13.48
C GLU A 164 20.31 -1.47 13.13
N ALA A 165 19.12 -1.03 12.73
CA ALA A 165 18.08 -1.92 12.21
C ALA A 165 18.56 -2.69 10.99
N GLN A 166 19.19 -1.99 10.04
CA GLN A 166 19.73 -2.64 8.86
C GLN A 166 20.86 -3.62 9.19
N LYS A 167 21.83 -3.26 10.03
CA LYS A 167 22.91 -4.18 10.45
C LYS A 167 22.35 -5.43 11.13
N LYS A 168 21.25 -5.30 11.88
CA LYS A 168 20.57 -6.43 12.51
C LYS A 168 19.93 -7.34 11.45
N ALA A 169 19.26 -6.77 10.44
CA ALA A 169 18.71 -7.53 9.32
C ALA A 169 19.82 -8.27 8.55
N ASP A 170 20.91 -7.58 8.18
CA ASP A 170 22.05 -8.19 7.48
C ASP A 170 22.65 -9.35 8.28
N ALA A 171 22.80 -9.15 9.58
CA ALA A 171 23.33 -10.18 10.46
C ALA A 171 22.40 -11.40 10.49
N LEU A 172 21.08 -11.23 10.47
CA LEU A 172 20.14 -12.35 10.39
C LEU A 172 20.27 -13.10 9.07
N LEU A 173 20.49 -12.36 7.97
CA LEU A 173 20.53 -12.89 6.61
C LEU A 173 21.92 -13.37 6.14
N ASP A 174 22.96 -13.27 6.97
CA ASP A 174 24.32 -13.69 6.65
C ASP A 174 24.38 -15.17 6.19
N PRO A 175 24.71 -15.44 4.91
CA PRO A 175 24.77 -16.80 4.37
C PRO A 175 25.74 -17.72 5.12
N ALA A 176 26.79 -17.17 5.74
CA ALA A 176 27.77 -17.96 6.49
C ALA A 176 27.16 -18.63 7.74
N LYS A 177 25.98 -18.19 8.20
CA LYS A 177 25.23 -18.81 9.31
C LYS A 177 24.51 -20.09 8.90
N PHE A 178 24.35 -20.34 7.61
CA PHE A 178 23.56 -21.45 7.09
C PHE A 178 24.44 -22.43 6.32
N ALA A 179 24.71 -23.58 6.93
CA ALA A 179 25.42 -24.66 6.27
C ALA A 179 24.45 -25.49 5.41
N PHE A 180 24.32 -25.13 4.12
CA PHE A 180 23.52 -25.87 3.15
C PHE A 180 24.28 -27.09 2.57
N THR A 181 24.90 -27.88 3.44
CA THR A 181 25.73 -29.05 3.08
C THR A 181 25.44 -30.21 4.01
N GLY A 182 25.70 -31.43 3.53
CA GLY A 182 25.51 -32.66 4.31
C GLY A 182 24.37 -33.51 3.77
N ASP A 183 23.77 -34.30 4.65
CA ASP A 183 22.59 -35.10 4.32
C ASP A 183 21.31 -34.25 4.26
N VAL A 184 20.21 -34.90 3.88
CA VAL A 184 18.91 -34.24 3.72
C VAL A 184 18.40 -33.61 5.03
N ASP A 185 18.69 -34.19 6.19
CA ASP A 185 18.22 -33.69 7.48
C ASP A 185 18.97 -32.42 7.88
N ALA A 186 20.27 -32.39 7.65
CA ALA A 186 21.11 -31.20 7.84
C ALA A 186 20.65 -30.05 6.93
N VAL A 187 20.50 -30.32 5.62
CA VAL A 187 20.08 -29.30 4.64
C VAL A 187 18.66 -28.81 4.93
N ARG A 188 17.71 -29.71 5.27
CA ARG A 188 16.35 -29.33 5.67
C ARG A 188 16.34 -28.42 6.88
N THR A 189 17.16 -28.72 7.89
CA THR A 189 17.27 -27.91 9.11
C THR A 189 17.83 -26.53 8.79
N ALA A 190 18.90 -26.46 7.98
CA ALA A 190 19.48 -25.18 7.54
C ALA A 190 18.47 -24.35 6.74
N ALA A 191 17.72 -24.97 5.83
CA ALA A 191 16.67 -24.30 5.04
C ALA A 191 15.55 -23.72 5.91
N LYS A 192 15.07 -24.48 6.91
CA LYS A 192 14.06 -23.98 7.87
C LYS A 192 14.59 -22.83 8.73
N ASN A 193 15.85 -22.92 9.16
CA ASN A 193 16.50 -21.83 9.90
C ASN A 193 16.65 -20.58 9.04
N ALA A 194 16.97 -20.74 7.74
CA ALA A 194 17.03 -19.62 6.81
C ALA A 194 15.66 -18.95 6.63
N LEU A 195 14.59 -19.74 6.41
CA LEU A 195 13.22 -19.19 6.35
C LEU A 195 12.81 -18.47 7.64
N LYS A 196 13.22 -18.97 8.80
CA LYS A 196 13.00 -18.29 10.07
C LYS A 196 13.79 -16.97 10.16
N ALA A 197 15.04 -16.97 9.73
CA ALA A 197 15.88 -15.77 9.76
C ALA A 197 15.35 -14.68 8.82
N ILE A 198 14.78 -15.08 7.69
CA ILE A 198 14.04 -14.21 6.76
C ILE A 198 12.86 -13.56 7.48
N ASP A 199 11.98 -14.34 8.12
CA ASP A 199 10.84 -13.80 8.90
C ASP A 199 11.33 -12.86 10.03
N ASP A 200 12.39 -13.23 10.74
CA ASP A 200 12.96 -12.37 11.78
C ASP A 200 13.53 -11.05 11.20
N ALA A 201 14.07 -11.07 9.97
CA ALA A 201 14.62 -9.90 9.29
C ALA A 201 13.51 -8.94 8.80
N GLU A 202 12.43 -9.48 8.24
CA GLU A 202 11.24 -8.72 7.82
C GLU A 202 10.56 -8.01 9.02
N ASN A 203 10.71 -8.57 10.23
CA ASN A 203 10.13 -8.04 11.47
C ASN A 203 11.13 -7.20 12.30
N VAL A 204 12.27 -6.77 11.74
CA VAL A 204 13.18 -5.86 12.43
C VAL A 204 12.57 -4.46 12.51
N ASP A 205 12.35 -3.98 13.75
CA ASP A 205 11.93 -2.61 13.99
C ASP A 205 13.01 -1.59 13.57
N GLY A 206 12.64 -0.65 12.71
CA GLY A 206 13.45 0.49 12.31
C GLY A 206 13.60 0.64 10.80
N GLU A 207 14.43 1.59 10.39
CA GLU A 207 14.65 1.91 8.98
C GLU A 207 15.59 0.89 8.33
N THR A 208 15.09 0.18 7.33
CA THR A 208 15.82 -0.81 6.54
C THR A 208 15.66 -0.56 5.04
N ASP A 209 16.65 -1.02 4.26
CA ASP A 209 16.63 -1.08 2.81
C ASP A 209 15.86 -2.33 2.38
N TYR A 210 14.58 -2.11 2.10
CA TYR A 210 13.65 -3.15 1.67
C TYR A 210 14.17 -3.97 0.47
N LEU A 211 14.75 -3.32 -0.54
CA LEU A 211 15.19 -4.00 -1.75
C LEU A 211 16.44 -4.84 -1.49
N ARG A 212 17.34 -4.35 -0.63
CA ARG A 212 18.50 -5.12 -0.22
C ARG A 212 18.10 -6.35 0.60
N ILE A 213 17.20 -6.17 1.56
CA ILE A 213 16.66 -7.28 2.36
C ILE A 213 16.07 -8.33 1.43
N GLN A 214 15.17 -7.95 0.51
CA GLN A 214 14.59 -8.90 -0.45
C GLN A 214 15.62 -9.65 -1.30
N ALA A 215 16.68 -8.95 -1.73
CA ALA A 215 17.76 -9.59 -2.49
C ALA A 215 18.52 -10.62 -1.64
N GLU A 216 18.87 -10.27 -0.40
CA GLU A 216 19.57 -11.15 0.55
C GLU A 216 18.73 -12.36 0.95
N GLU A 217 17.44 -12.17 1.23
CA GLU A 217 16.49 -13.26 1.48
C GLU A 217 16.44 -14.23 0.29
N ASN A 218 16.37 -13.71 -0.94
CA ASN A 218 16.33 -14.53 -2.15
C ASN A 218 17.64 -15.30 -2.38
N VAL A 219 18.79 -14.73 -2.02
CA VAL A 219 20.06 -15.47 -2.04
C VAL A 219 19.99 -16.68 -1.09
N LEU A 220 19.44 -16.52 0.11
CA LEU A 220 19.24 -17.63 1.05
C LEU A 220 18.22 -18.66 0.53
N ARG A 221 17.07 -18.21 0.00
CA ARG A 221 16.04 -19.10 -0.57
C ARG A 221 16.61 -19.92 -1.72
N ASP A 222 17.36 -19.30 -2.63
CA ASP A 222 17.99 -19.98 -3.78
C ASP A 222 19.07 -20.97 -3.33
N ALA A 223 19.94 -20.58 -2.41
CA ALA A 223 20.99 -21.45 -1.90
C ALA A 223 20.40 -22.68 -1.20
N ALA A 224 19.38 -22.47 -0.36
CA ALA A 224 18.65 -23.54 0.30
C ALA A 224 17.94 -24.46 -0.70
N ALA A 225 17.23 -23.90 -1.68
CA ALA A 225 16.52 -24.66 -2.71
C ALA A 225 17.50 -25.52 -3.53
N LYS A 226 18.61 -24.93 -3.99
CA LYS A 226 19.64 -25.62 -4.77
C LYS A 226 20.28 -26.77 -4.01
N ALA A 227 20.54 -26.60 -2.72
CA ALA A 227 21.10 -27.66 -1.88
C ALA A 227 20.10 -28.78 -1.59
N LEU A 228 18.82 -28.43 -1.40
CA LEU A 228 17.77 -29.39 -1.07
C LEU A 228 17.29 -30.18 -2.29
N GLU A 229 17.30 -29.58 -3.49
CA GLU A 229 16.81 -30.17 -4.73
C GLU A 229 17.29 -31.60 -5.02
N PRO A 230 18.61 -31.92 -5.00
CA PRO A 230 19.07 -33.29 -5.25
C PRO A 230 18.77 -34.27 -4.11
N LEU A 231 18.45 -33.77 -2.91
CA LEU A 231 18.25 -34.56 -1.69
C LEU A 231 16.76 -34.81 -1.39
N ALA A 232 15.84 -34.03 -1.99
CA ALA A 232 14.43 -34.01 -1.65
C ALA A 232 13.68 -35.27 -2.11
N GLN A 233 13.58 -36.25 -1.23
CA GLN A 233 12.86 -37.52 -1.51
C GLN A 233 11.47 -37.54 -0.87
N SER A 234 11.35 -37.13 0.39
CA SER A 234 10.09 -37.18 1.14
C SER A 234 9.10 -36.10 0.69
N ALA A 235 7.81 -36.29 1.00
CA ALA A 235 6.79 -35.27 0.75
C ALA A 235 7.10 -33.96 1.47
N ALA A 236 7.62 -34.02 2.70
CA ALA A 236 8.01 -32.84 3.47
C ALA A 236 9.19 -32.09 2.84
N ASP A 237 10.18 -32.80 2.29
CA ASP A 237 11.32 -32.17 1.60
C ASP A 237 10.88 -31.49 0.31
N LYS A 238 10.01 -32.16 -0.46
CA LYS A 238 9.47 -31.63 -1.71
C LYS A 238 8.57 -30.40 -1.47
N ALA A 239 7.77 -30.41 -0.39
CA ALA A 239 6.98 -29.26 0.01
C ALA A 239 7.87 -28.07 0.42
N LEU A 240 8.92 -28.31 1.22
CA LEU A 240 9.87 -27.27 1.59
C LEU A 240 10.62 -26.70 0.39
N LEU A 241 11.08 -27.56 -0.53
CA LEU A 241 11.71 -27.14 -1.78
C LEU A 241 10.77 -26.27 -2.63
N ALA A 242 9.53 -26.71 -2.79
CA ALA A 242 8.49 -25.98 -3.52
C ALA A 242 8.21 -24.60 -2.91
N ARG A 243 8.16 -24.51 -1.57
CA ARG A 243 8.03 -23.24 -0.86
C ARG A 243 9.21 -22.31 -1.15
N LEU A 244 10.45 -22.79 -1.00
CA LEU A 244 11.65 -21.98 -1.24
C LEU A 244 11.68 -21.44 -2.68
N GLN A 245 11.36 -22.30 -3.65
CA GLN A 245 11.28 -21.91 -5.06
C GLN A 245 10.13 -20.93 -5.33
N GLY A 246 8.96 -21.17 -4.72
CA GLY A 246 7.77 -20.34 -4.86
C GLY A 246 7.96 -18.94 -4.29
N ASP A 247 8.46 -18.85 -3.05
CA ASP A 247 8.71 -17.59 -2.35
C ASP A 247 9.79 -16.77 -3.09
N ALA A 248 10.85 -17.43 -3.59
CA ALA A 248 11.90 -16.77 -4.36
C ALA A 248 11.40 -16.24 -5.71
N ALA A 249 10.58 -17.01 -6.42
CA ALA A 249 9.93 -16.56 -7.67
C ALA A 249 8.92 -15.43 -7.40
N TYR A 250 8.14 -15.52 -6.33
CA TYR A 250 7.18 -14.49 -5.93
C TYR A 250 7.89 -13.17 -5.64
N ALA A 251 9.00 -13.19 -4.89
CA ALA A 251 9.79 -12.00 -4.60
C ALA A 251 10.43 -11.37 -5.86
N ARG A 252 10.60 -12.15 -6.94
CA ARG A 252 11.02 -11.67 -8.26
C ARG A 252 9.85 -11.23 -9.15
N GLU A 253 8.62 -11.35 -8.68
CA GLU A 253 7.39 -11.12 -9.44
C GLU A 253 7.22 -12.05 -10.64
N GLU A 254 7.83 -13.23 -10.56
CA GLU A 254 7.73 -14.30 -11.56
C GLU A 254 6.48 -15.14 -11.26
N TRP A 255 5.29 -14.53 -11.40
CA TRP A 255 4.03 -15.14 -10.97
C TRP A 255 3.79 -16.55 -11.52
N PRO A 256 3.99 -16.82 -12.83
CA PRO A 256 3.80 -18.18 -13.35
C PRO A 256 4.75 -19.21 -12.72
N GLN A 257 6.02 -18.84 -12.48
CA GLN A 257 7.02 -19.69 -11.85
C GLN A 257 6.69 -19.94 -10.38
N ALA A 258 6.25 -18.90 -9.66
CA ALA A 258 5.82 -18.99 -8.27
C ALA A 258 4.61 -19.93 -8.14
N ILE A 259 3.56 -19.70 -8.94
CA ILE A 259 2.35 -20.52 -9.01
C ILE A 259 2.73 -21.98 -9.28
N ALA A 260 3.54 -22.25 -10.31
CA ALA A 260 3.95 -23.60 -10.66
C ALA A 260 4.78 -24.29 -9.56
N ALA A 261 5.61 -23.54 -8.83
CA ALA A 261 6.36 -24.07 -7.69
C ALA A 261 5.42 -24.48 -6.54
N TYR A 262 4.50 -23.59 -6.15
CA TYR A 262 3.53 -23.91 -5.11
C TYR A 262 2.60 -25.06 -5.50
N GLU A 263 2.18 -25.18 -6.77
CA GLU A 263 1.39 -26.32 -7.25
C GLU A 263 2.12 -27.67 -7.07
N ARG A 264 3.44 -27.72 -7.37
CA ARG A 264 4.24 -28.92 -7.11
C ARG A 264 4.30 -29.27 -5.63
N GLY A 265 4.39 -28.27 -4.76
CA GLY A 265 4.35 -28.45 -3.31
C GLY A 265 3.00 -28.97 -2.82
N LEU A 266 1.91 -28.33 -3.25
CA LEU A 266 0.54 -28.69 -2.86
C LEU A 266 0.12 -30.07 -3.41
N ALA A 267 0.75 -30.55 -4.48
CA ALA A 267 0.53 -31.93 -4.97
C ALA A 267 0.99 -33.01 -3.98
N VAL A 268 1.99 -32.70 -3.12
CA VAL A 268 2.50 -33.64 -2.10
C VAL A 268 2.09 -33.27 -0.67
N ALA A 269 1.74 -32.00 -0.44
CA ALA A 269 1.32 -31.46 0.85
C ALA A 269 0.10 -30.51 0.67
N PRO A 270 -1.10 -31.04 0.38
CA PRO A 270 -2.25 -30.23 -0.06
C PRO A 270 -2.83 -29.29 1.00
N GLU A 271 -2.52 -29.54 2.28
CA GLU A 271 -3.00 -28.76 3.43
C GLU A 271 -1.87 -27.97 4.11
N ASP A 272 -0.71 -27.85 3.47
CA ASP A 272 0.40 -27.06 4.02
C ASP A 272 0.05 -25.57 4.01
N PRO A 273 0.06 -24.90 5.19
CA PRO A 273 -0.45 -23.53 5.31
C PRO A 273 0.43 -22.51 4.59
N ASP A 274 1.75 -22.71 4.57
CA ASP A 274 2.69 -21.80 3.95
C ASP A 274 2.57 -21.88 2.42
N LEU A 275 2.45 -23.10 1.87
CA LEU A 275 2.20 -23.30 0.45
C LEU A 275 0.83 -22.74 0.01
N LEU A 276 -0.23 -22.95 0.79
CA LEU A 276 -1.55 -22.41 0.48
C LEU A 276 -1.58 -20.87 0.50
N SER A 277 -0.91 -20.26 1.48
CA SER A 277 -0.80 -18.81 1.60
C SER A 277 -0.01 -18.20 0.43
N GLY A 278 1.17 -18.78 0.13
CA GLY A 278 2.01 -18.36 -0.99
C GLY A 278 1.29 -18.52 -2.35
N TYR A 279 0.67 -19.67 -2.59
CA TYR A 279 -0.10 -19.95 -3.79
C TYR A 279 -1.27 -18.96 -3.98
N GLY A 280 -2.07 -18.75 -2.93
CA GLY A 280 -3.19 -17.82 -2.97
C GLY A 280 -2.74 -16.38 -3.26
N THR A 281 -1.62 -15.96 -2.68
CA THR A 281 -1.05 -14.62 -2.88
C THR A 281 -0.49 -14.44 -4.29
N ALA A 282 0.22 -15.45 -4.82
CA ALA A 282 0.74 -15.44 -6.17
C ALA A 282 -0.40 -15.38 -7.21
N LEU A 283 -1.45 -16.20 -7.04
CA LEU A 283 -2.64 -16.17 -7.89
C LEU A 283 -3.38 -14.83 -7.85
N ARG A 284 -3.52 -14.23 -6.67
CA ARG A 284 -4.14 -12.91 -6.52
C ARG A 284 -3.34 -11.83 -7.26
N SER A 285 -2.01 -11.93 -7.25
CA SER A 285 -1.10 -11.01 -7.92
C SER A 285 -1.13 -11.19 -9.45
N ASP A 286 -1.33 -12.42 -9.92
CA ASP A 286 -1.58 -12.76 -11.33
C ASP A 286 -3.00 -12.38 -11.81
N GLY A 287 -3.91 -12.10 -10.87
CA GLY A 287 -5.30 -11.72 -11.14
C GLY A 287 -6.31 -12.88 -11.14
N ASP A 288 -5.87 -14.11 -10.86
CA ASP A 288 -6.72 -15.30 -10.73
C ASP A 288 -7.36 -15.39 -9.33
N TYR A 289 -8.31 -14.49 -9.07
CA TYR A 289 -9.03 -14.45 -7.79
C TYR A 289 -9.84 -15.70 -7.51
N ALA A 290 -10.26 -16.45 -8.54
CA ALA A 290 -11.10 -17.64 -8.38
C ALA A 290 -10.31 -18.77 -7.71
N ARG A 291 -9.14 -19.12 -8.26
CA ARG A 291 -8.24 -20.11 -7.66
C ARG A 291 -7.64 -19.61 -6.34
N ALA A 292 -7.33 -18.32 -6.24
CA ALA A 292 -6.84 -17.74 -4.99
C ALA A 292 -7.86 -17.92 -3.85
N ALA A 293 -9.15 -17.70 -4.12
CA ALA A 293 -10.21 -17.89 -3.14
C ALA A 293 -10.31 -19.36 -2.67
N GLU A 294 -10.07 -20.33 -3.54
CA GLU A 294 -10.04 -21.75 -3.16
C GLU A 294 -8.86 -22.07 -2.24
N ALA A 295 -7.67 -21.53 -2.53
CA ALA A 295 -6.49 -21.70 -1.69
C ALA A 295 -6.71 -21.12 -0.28
N PHE A 296 -7.19 -19.87 -0.20
CA PHE A 296 -7.48 -19.24 1.09
C PHE A 296 -8.67 -19.88 1.81
N ALA A 297 -9.63 -20.48 1.10
CA ALA A 297 -10.70 -21.26 1.72
C ALA A 297 -10.13 -22.47 2.48
N LYS A 298 -9.20 -23.21 1.86
CA LYS A 298 -8.50 -24.33 2.52
C LYS A 298 -7.74 -23.85 3.74
N LEU A 299 -6.95 -22.79 3.59
CA LEU A 299 -6.17 -22.20 4.69
C LEU A 299 -7.07 -21.79 5.87
N ALA A 300 -8.16 -21.09 5.60
CA ALA A 300 -9.11 -20.64 6.61
C ALA A 300 -9.97 -21.77 7.22
N ASN A 301 -10.01 -22.94 6.59
CA ASN A 301 -10.63 -24.14 7.15
C ASN A 301 -9.67 -24.88 8.09
N ALA A 302 -8.39 -24.95 7.73
CA ALA A 302 -7.36 -25.56 8.56
C ALA A 302 -7.03 -24.71 9.80
N ASP A 303 -6.86 -23.40 9.63
CA ASP A 303 -6.70 -22.43 10.71
C ASP A 303 -7.76 -21.31 10.57
N PRO A 304 -8.87 -21.38 11.32
CA PRO A 304 -9.95 -20.40 11.27
C PRO A 304 -9.62 -19.13 12.08
N SER A 305 -8.38 -18.64 11.97
CA SER A 305 -7.97 -17.36 12.52
C SER A 305 -8.73 -16.20 11.86
N VAL A 306 -8.83 -15.07 12.57
CA VAL A 306 -9.56 -13.89 12.06
C VAL A 306 -8.89 -13.39 10.78
N GLU A 307 -7.55 -13.42 10.76
CA GLU A 307 -6.72 -13.05 9.62
C GLU A 307 -7.02 -13.91 8.38
N ASN A 308 -6.93 -15.25 8.49
CA ASN A 308 -7.17 -16.15 7.36
C ASN A 308 -8.61 -16.05 6.84
N LEU A 309 -9.58 -15.90 7.74
CA LEU A 309 -10.99 -15.76 7.36
C LEU A 309 -11.27 -14.43 6.66
N VAL A 310 -10.62 -13.34 7.08
CA VAL A 310 -10.72 -12.05 6.38
C VAL A 310 -10.02 -12.10 5.03
N GLU A 311 -8.85 -12.72 4.92
CA GLU A 311 -8.13 -12.88 3.65
C GLU A 311 -8.94 -13.72 2.64
N TYR A 312 -9.52 -14.83 3.10
CA TYR A 312 -10.45 -15.62 2.29
C TYR A 312 -11.67 -14.78 1.88
N GLY A 313 -12.29 -14.05 2.82
CA GLY A 313 -13.46 -13.23 2.54
C GLY A 313 -13.19 -12.13 1.51
N ASN A 314 -12.05 -11.45 1.62
CA ASN A 314 -11.63 -10.43 0.66
C ASN A 314 -11.37 -11.02 -0.72
N THR A 315 -10.66 -12.15 -0.78
CA THR A 315 -10.32 -12.80 -2.05
C THR A 315 -11.57 -13.36 -2.73
N ALA A 316 -12.48 -14.00 -1.97
CA ALA A 316 -13.77 -14.46 -2.47
C ALA A 316 -14.62 -13.28 -3.00
N ALA A 317 -14.64 -12.14 -2.31
CA ALA A 317 -15.31 -10.94 -2.80
C ALA A 317 -14.64 -10.33 -4.05
N GLY A 318 -13.32 -10.48 -4.21
CA GLY A 318 -12.59 -10.17 -5.45
C GLY A 318 -13.03 -11.06 -6.61
N ALA A 319 -13.20 -12.36 -6.34
CA ALA A 319 -13.74 -13.35 -7.25
C ALA A 319 -15.27 -13.25 -7.49
N LYS A 320 -15.94 -12.24 -6.91
CA LYS A 320 -17.41 -12.04 -6.95
C LYS A 320 -18.21 -13.19 -6.31
N ARG A 321 -17.60 -14.01 -5.47
CA ARG A 321 -18.22 -15.09 -4.66
C ARG A 321 -18.74 -14.52 -3.34
N PHE A 322 -19.76 -13.67 -3.39
CA PHE A 322 -20.24 -12.90 -2.23
C PHE A 322 -20.82 -13.77 -1.09
N ASN A 323 -21.44 -14.90 -1.41
CA ASN A 323 -21.93 -15.83 -0.39
C ASN A 323 -20.79 -16.43 0.43
N ASP A 324 -19.72 -16.86 -0.25
CA ASP A 324 -18.53 -17.40 0.40
C ASP A 324 -17.84 -16.35 1.26
N ALA A 325 -17.73 -15.12 0.74
CA ALA A 325 -17.20 -13.99 1.50
C ALA A 325 -18.04 -13.71 2.75
N THR A 326 -19.38 -13.75 2.64
CA THR A 326 -20.31 -13.59 3.77
C THR A 326 -20.09 -14.62 4.87
N VAL A 327 -19.97 -15.89 4.48
CA VAL A 327 -19.71 -16.98 5.42
C VAL A 327 -18.35 -16.79 6.10
N ALA A 328 -17.31 -16.44 5.33
CA ALA A 328 -15.97 -16.22 5.85
C ALA A 328 -15.93 -15.08 6.89
N PHE A 329 -16.52 -13.91 6.58
CA PHE A 329 -16.56 -12.79 7.51
C PHE A 329 -17.42 -13.08 8.75
N SER A 330 -18.51 -13.82 8.61
CA SER A 330 -19.33 -14.21 9.75
C SER A 330 -18.58 -15.14 10.70
N ARG A 331 -17.80 -16.08 10.16
CA ARG A 331 -16.86 -16.91 10.94
C ARG A 331 -15.78 -16.04 11.59
N ALA A 332 -15.21 -15.06 10.88
CA ALA A 332 -14.18 -14.17 11.42
C ALA A 332 -14.69 -13.39 12.65
N VAL A 333 -15.91 -12.85 12.56
CA VAL A 333 -16.59 -12.18 13.66
C VAL A 333 -16.81 -13.14 14.84
N ALA A 334 -17.29 -14.36 14.60
CA ALA A 334 -17.50 -15.35 15.66
C ALA A 334 -16.18 -15.72 16.36
N THR A 335 -15.11 -15.98 15.61
CA THR A 335 -13.76 -16.25 16.14
C THR A 335 -13.25 -15.09 16.97
N ALA A 336 -13.38 -13.85 16.48
CA ALA A 336 -12.93 -12.67 17.20
C ALA A 336 -13.78 -12.43 18.48
N ARG A 337 -15.08 -12.69 18.41
CA ARG A 337 -16.01 -12.53 19.53
C ARG A 337 -15.69 -13.46 20.68
N ALA A 338 -15.42 -14.74 20.38
CA ALA A 338 -15.00 -15.70 21.39
C ALA A 338 -13.75 -15.25 22.17
N LYS A 339 -12.78 -14.61 21.50
CA LYS A 339 -11.57 -14.06 22.16
C LYS A 339 -11.91 -12.89 23.09
N VAL A 340 -12.84 -12.03 22.70
CA VAL A 340 -13.32 -10.93 23.56
C VAL A 340 -14.11 -11.47 24.74
N ASP A 341 -14.99 -12.45 24.53
CA ASP A 341 -15.79 -13.05 25.62
C ASP A 341 -14.89 -13.73 26.66
N ALA A 342 -13.79 -14.35 26.23
CA ALA A 342 -12.78 -14.93 27.12
C ALA A 342 -11.98 -13.88 27.92
N LYS A 343 -11.71 -12.70 27.32
CA LYS A 343 -10.97 -11.61 27.98
C LYS A 343 -11.52 -10.23 27.58
N PRO A 344 -12.61 -9.76 28.23
CA PRO A 344 -13.35 -8.58 27.78
C PRO A 344 -12.58 -7.25 27.77
N SER A 345 -11.47 -7.15 28.51
CA SER A 345 -10.61 -5.96 28.58
C SER A 345 -9.42 -6.00 27.62
N ASP A 346 -9.26 -7.07 26.83
CA ASP A 346 -8.13 -7.19 25.90
C ASP A 346 -8.31 -6.29 24.68
N ALA A 347 -7.57 -5.18 24.65
CA ALA A 347 -7.60 -4.22 23.55
C ALA A 347 -7.25 -4.86 22.20
N LYS A 348 -6.37 -5.88 22.16
CA LYS A 348 -6.03 -6.58 20.89
C LYS A 348 -7.20 -7.42 20.41
N ALA A 349 -7.92 -8.10 21.32
CA ALA A 349 -9.11 -8.86 20.97
C ALA A 349 -10.26 -7.94 20.51
N ILE A 350 -10.50 -6.85 21.23
CA ILE A 350 -11.51 -5.83 20.85
C ILE A 350 -11.19 -5.25 19.46
N ARG A 351 -9.91 -4.91 19.21
CA ARG A 351 -9.46 -4.39 17.91
C ARG A 351 -9.72 -5.37 16.78
N LYS A 352 -9.43 -6.66 16.98
CA LYS A 352 -9.72 -7.71 15.99
C LYS A 352 -11.22 -7.88 15.73
N LEU A 353 -12.07 -7.77 16.76
CA LEU A 353 -13.51 -7.88 16.60
C LEU A 353 -14.09 -6.68 15.83
N ALA A 354 -13.67 -5.45 16.16
CA ALA A 354 -14.03 -4.25 15.41
C ALA A 354 -13.60 -4.37 13.94
N TRP A 355 -12.37 -4.82 13.69
CA TRP A 355 -11.84 -5.06 12.35
C TRP A 355 -12.66 -6.09 11.56
N ALA A 356 -13.05 -7.21 12.18
CA ALA A 356 -13.87 -8.24 11.53
C ALA A 356 -15.25 -7.70 11.12
N TYR A 357 -15.92 -6.95 12.00
CA TYR A 357 -17.20 -6.30 11.68
C TYR A 357 -17.07 -5.26 10.57
N LEU A 358 -15.96 -4.50 10.54
CA LEU A 358 -15.74 -3.48 9.52
C LEU A 358 -15.66 -4.12 8.12
N TYR A 359 -14.86 -5.16 7.98
CA TYR A 359 -14.71 -5.88 6.72
C TYR A 359 -15.99 -6.62 6.33
N GLN A 360 -16.72 -7.18 7.30
CA GLN A 360 -18.05 -7.74 7.05
C GLN A 360 -19.02 -6.69 6.49
N GLY A 361 -19.04 -5.49 7.06
CA GLY A 361 -19.87 -4.38 6.59
C GLY A 361 -19.50 -3.94 5.17
N ARG A 362 -18.20 -3.79 4.88
CA ARG A 362 -17.70 -3.48 3.52
C ARG A 362 -18.12 -4.52 2.50
N MET A 363 -18.06 -5.80 2.86
CA MET A 363 -18.50 -6.89 1.98
C MET A 363 -20.02 -6.84 1.75
N TYR A 364 -20.84 -6.70 2.79
CA TYR A 364 -22.29 -6.58 2.63
C TYR A 364 -22.67 -5.38 1.77
N ALA A 365 -21.97 -4.25 1.94
CA ALA A 365 -22.16 -3.08 1.07
C ALA A 365 -21.78 -3.39 -0.38
N LYS A 366 -20.67 -4.11 -0.63
CA LYS A 366 -20.28 -4.55 -1.98
C LYS A 366 -21.30 -5.52 -2.59
N ALA A 367 -21.94 -6.36 -1.78
CA ALA A 367 -22.98 -7.30 -2.17
C ALA A 367 -24.37 -6.64 -2.36
N GLY A 368 -24.55 -5.37 -1.97
CA GLY A 368 -25.84 -4.68 -1.99
C GLY A 368 -26.78 -5.03 -0.83
N GLU A 369 -26.28 -5.71 0.21
CA GLU A 369 -27.04 -6.14 1.39
C GLU A 369 -27.08 -5.04 2.46
N ASN A 370 -27.69 -3.90 2.12
CA ASN A 370 -27.51 -2.66 2.87
C ASN A 370 -27.91 -2.73 4.35
N ALA A 371 -29.00 -3.44 4.68
CA ALA A 371 -29.44 -3.60 6.06
C ALA A 371 -28.41 -4.38 6.90
N LYS A 372 -27.79 -5.41 6.33
CA LYS A 372 -26.75 -6.18 7.01
C LYS A 372 -25.44 -5.39 7.11
N ALA A 373 -25.09 -4.64 6.05
CA ALA A 373 -23.95 -3.73 6.08
C ALA A 373 -24.08 -2.71 7.21
N ARG A 374 -25.26 -2.10 7.36
CA ARG A 374 -25.58 -1.16 8.44
C ARG A 374 -25.41 -1.79 9.82
N ALA A 375 -25.96 -2.98 10.02
CA ALA A 375 -25.85 -3.69 11.29
C ALA A 375 -24.37 -3.98 11.64
N ALA A 376 -23.57 -4.42 10.66
CA ALA A 376 -22.14 -4.70 10.86
C ALA A 376 -21.33 -3.43 11.16
N PHE A 377 -21.59 -2.32 10.47
CA PHE A 377 -20.96 -1.04 10.78
C PHE A 377 -21.36 -0.54 12.18
N ALA A 378 -22.63 -0.62 12.57
CA ALA A 378 -23.04 -0.28 13.93
C ALA A 378 -22.28 -1.09 15.00
N GLN A 379 -22.04 -2.39 14.76
CA GLN A 379 -21.19 -3.21 15.64
C GLN A 379 -19.74 -2.73 15.65
N THR A 380 -19.17 -2.39 14.49
CA THR A 380 -17.82 -1.83 14.39
C THR A 380 -17.68 -0.59 15.28
N SER A 381 -18.59 0.38 15.18
CA SER A 381 -18.61 1.59 16.01
C SER A 381 -18.70 1.24 17.51
N ALA A 382 -19.63 0.35 17.88
CA ALA A 382 -19.86 -0.04 19.27
C ALA A 382 -18.63 -0.71 19.91
N TRP A 383 -17.88 -1.51 19.15
CA TRP A 383 -16.65 -2.15 19.63
C TRP A 383 -15.46 -1.22 19.64
N SER A 384 -15.34 -0.33 18.65
CA SER A 384 -14.26 0.65 18.58
C SER A 384 -14.31 1.63 19.74
N ALA A 385 -15.51 2.05 20.16
CA ALA A 385 -15.71 2.91 21.32
C ALA A 385 -15.20 2.31 22.65
N LYS A 386 -14.96 0.99 22.71
CA LYS A 386 -14.39 0.31 23.88
C LYS A 386 -12.86 0.28 23.89
N LEU A 387 -12.20 0.70 22.80
CA LEU A 387 -10.74 0.81 22.75
C LEU A 387 -10.25 2.01 23.57
N PRO A 388 -9.04 1.99 24.14
CA PRO A 388 -8.44 3.17 24.74
C PRO A 388 -8.32 4.31 23.73
N LYS A 389 -8.60 5.56 24.13
CA LYS A 389 -8.51 6.73 23.22
C LYS A 389 -7.12 6.96 22.60
N LYS A 390 -6.07 6.50 23.28
CA LYS A 390 -4.68 6.56 22.78
C LYS A 390 -4.35 5.48 21.75
N ASP A 391 -5.26 4.53 21.53
CA ASP A 391 -5.09 3.51 20.52
C ASP A 391 -5.31 4.15 19.14
N ALA A 392 -4.31 4.04 18.27
CA ALA A 392 -4.35 4.63 16.93
C ALA A 392 -5.52 4.11 16.06
N ARG A 393 -6.20 3.03 16.47
CA ARG A 393 -7.35 2.46 15.77
C ARG A 393 -8.72 2.87 16.34
N HIS A 394 -8.76 3.58 17.48
CA HIS A 394 -10.02 4.01 18.12
C HIS A 394 -10.86 4.89 17.19
N ASP A 395 -10.34 6.07 16.85
CA ASP A 395 -11.07 7.07 16.06
C ASP A 395 -11.31 6.55 14.63
N MET A 396 -10.26 5.99 14.03
CA MET A 396 -10.30 5.45 12.66
C MET A 396 -11.47 4.48 12.43
N TYR A 397 -11.65 3.45 13.26
CA TYR A 397 -12.74 2.48 13.04
C TYR A 397 -14.12 3.05 13.38
N LEU A 398 -14.21 3.92 14.39
CA LEU A 398 -15.47 4.51 14.83
C LEU A 398 -16.09 5.34 13.71
N GLU A 399 -15.30 6.22 13.10
CA GLU A 399 -15.72 7.02 11.97
C GLU A 399 -15.99 6.17 10.74
N GLU A 400 -15.11 5.20 10.47
CA GLU A 400 -15.23 4.38 9.27
C GLU A 400 -16.62 3.77 9.16
N ALA A 401 -17.06 3.21 10.28
CA ALA A 401 -18.36 2.62 10.43
C ALA A 401 -19.53 3.61 10.46
N GLN A 402 -19.40 4.74 11.16
CA GLN A 402 -20.49 5.72 11.27
C GLN A 402 -20.87 6.29 9.91
N GLU A 403 -19.89 6.68 9.11
CA GLU A 403 -20.22 7.32 7.84
C GLU A 403 -20.60 6.28 6.78
N ALA A 404 -20.07 5.06 6.83
CA ALA A 404 -20.58 3.97 6.00
C ALA A 404 -22.06 3.65 6.31
N THR A 405 -22.48 3.77 7.58
CA THR A 405 -23.89 3.64 7.99
C THR A 405 -24.76 4.76 7.41
N VAL A 406 -24.33 6.01 7.54
CA VAL A 406 -25.02 7.18 6.96
C VAL A 406 -25.15 7.03 5.44
N ALA A 407 -24.15 6.41 4.81
CA ALA A 407 -24.15 6.16 3.38
C ALA A 407 -25.23 5.19 2.94
N LEU A 408 -25.43 4.12 3.69
CA LEU A 408 -26.49 3.15 3.42
C LEU A 408 -27.88 3.75 3.56
N ASP A 409 -28.10 4.62 4.53
CA ASP A 409 -29.39 5.25 4.78
C ASP A 409 -29.80 6.22 3.68
N ALA A 410 -28.81 6.82 3.03
CA ALA A 410 -29.01 7.75 1.95
C ALA A 410 -29.33 7.02 0.60
N ALA A 411 -29.15 5.69 0.50
CA ALA A 411 -29.39 4.93 -0.74
C ALA A 411 -30.74 4.19 -0.70
N HIS A 412 -31.78 4.78 -1.29
CA HIS A 412 -33.11 4.17 -1.38
C HIS A 412 -33.49 3.82 -2.85
N PRO A 413 -34.17 2.69 -3.14
CA PRO A 413 -34.51 2.27 -4.51
C PRO A 413 -35.50 3.19 -5.25
N ALA A 414 -36.39 3.87 -4.51
CA ALA A 414 -37.26 4.94 -5.02
C ALA A 414 -36.62 6.35 -4.88
N GLY A 415 -35.36 6.41 -4.43
CA GLY A 415 -34.78 7.56 -3.76
C GLY A 415 -34.25 8.64 -4.69
N LYS A 416 -34.59 9.88 -4.34
CA LYS A 416 -33.77 11.05 -4.68
C LYS A 416 -32.34 10.79 -4.23
N THR A 417 -31.34 11.27 -4.97
CA THR A 417 -29.95 11.27 -4.51
C THR A 417 -29.91 11.88 -3.10
N ALA A 418 -29.08 11.33 -2.23
CA ALA A 418 -28.77 11.92 -0.94
C ALA A 418 -27.26 12.01 -0.78
N ILE A 419 -26.83 13.08 -0.12
CA ILE A 419 -25.44 13.44 0.06
C ILE A 419 -25.26 13.74 1.54
N SER A 420 -24.23 13.18 2.17
CA SER A 420 -23.80 13.53 3.52
C SER A 420 -22.34 13.92 3.52
N LEU A 421 -21.99 14.95 4.29
CA LEU A 421 -20.66 15.52 4.37
C LEU A 421 -20.31 15.73 5.84
N ALA A 422 -19.37 14.93 6.36
CA ALA A 422 -19.01 14.91 7.78
C ALA A 422 -17.49 15.07 7.95
N PRO A 423 -16.98 15.69 9.03
CA PRO A 423 -15.53 15.77 9.28
C PRO A 423 -14.89 14.39 9.35
N TRP A 424 -13.74 14.23 8.71
CA TRP A 424 -12.95 13.00 8.71
C TRP A 424 -11.91 13.06 9.83
N THR A 425 -11.89 12.06 10.72
CA THR A 425 -10.93 11.95 11.83
C THR A 425 -9.94 10.75 11.68
N GLY A 426 -10.01 10.01 10.58
CA GLY A 426 -9.11 8.93 10.20
C GLY A 426 -7.76 9.45 9.70
N PRO A 427 -6.85 8.56 9.26
CA PRO A 427 -5.54 8.97 8.77
C PRO A 427 -5.67 10.00 7.64
N ASP A 428 -4.64 10.83 7.49
CA ASP A 428 -4.53 11.78 6.39
C ASP A 428 -4.90 11.13 5.05
N LEU A 429 -5.88 11.71 4.36
CA LEU A 429 -6.46 11.19 3.12
C LEU A 429 -5.44 11.07 1.97
N PRO A 430 -5.88 11.03 0.73
CA PRO A 430 -5.17 11.59 -0.40
C PRO A 430 -5.17 13.13 -0.40
N GLY A 431 -4.03 13.80 -0.49
CA GLY A 431 -3.98 15.20 -0.90
C GLY A 431 -4.11 16.32 0.17
N SER A 432 -4.31 15.99 1.43
CA SER A 432 -4.47 16.92 2.55
C SER A 432 -3.16 17.61 3.01
N VAL A 433 -3.31 18.77 3.62
CA VAL A 433 -2.28 19.57 4.28
C VAL A 433 -2.68 19.91 5.69
N SER A 434 -1.78 20.50 6.48
CA SER A 434 -2.06 20.90 7.86
C SER A 434 -3.25 21.86 8.00
N SER A 435 -3.58 22.60 6.93
CA SER A 435 -4.77 23.47 6.87
C SER A 435 -5.99 22.82 6.21
N THR A 436 -5.88 21.58 5.72
CA THR A 436 -6.99 20.90 5.04
C THR A 436 -8.03 20.47 6.05
N TYR A 437 -9.25 20.92 5.78
CA TYR A 437 -10.42 20.38 6.42
C TYR A 437 -10.87 19.17 5.61
N LYS A 438 -10.78 18.02 6.24
CA LYS A 438 -11.11 16.75 5.63
C LYS A 438 -12.53 16.40 6.00
N TYR A 439 -13.21 15.84 5.02
CA TYR A 439 -14.55 15.37 5.18
C TYR A 439 -14.63 14.01 4.51
N ARG A 440 -15.47 13.13 5.05
CA ARG A 440 -16.00 12.06 4.24
C ARG A 440 -17.23 12.56 3.53
N LEU A 441 -17.34 12.19 2.27
CA LEU A 441 -18.49 12.44 1.45
C LEU A 441 -19.16 11.13 1.09
N VAL A 442 -20.36 11.03 1.58
CA VAL A 442 -21.23 9.90 1.40
C VAL A 442 -22.21 10.25 0.29
N VAL A 443 -22.23 9.44 -0.76
CA VAL A 443 -23.07 9.65 -1.94
C VAL A 443 -23.94 8.44 -2.12
N ALA A 444 -25.24 8.70 -2.19
CA ALA A 444 -26.20 7.63 -2.23
C ALA A 444 -27.36 7.95 -3.16
N GLY A 445 -27.93 6.93 -3.76
CA GLY A 445 -28.96 7.06 -4.78
C GLY A 445 -29.29 5.74 -5.44
N THR A 446 -29.86 5.79 -6.64
CA THR A 446 -30.28 4.57 -7.34
C THR A 446 -29.08 3.68 -7.70
N PRO A 447 -29.07 2.40 -7.27
CA PRO A 447 -28.03 1.44 -7.65
C PRO A 447 -27.74 1.40 -9.15
N GLY A 448 -26.47 1.32 -9.53
CA GLY A 448 -26.03 1.26 -10.93
C GLY A 448 -26.15 2.57 -11.72
N LYS A 449 -26.65 3.65 -11.11
CA LYS A 449 -26.62 5.00 -11.70
C LYS A 449 -25.37 5.76 -11.28
N SER A 450 -25.07 6.82 -12.00
CA SER A 450 -24.00 7.74 -11.64
C SER A 450 -24.58 9.05 -11.13
N VAL A 451 -23.94 9.63 -10.11
CA VAL A 451 -24.30 10.94 -9.56
C VAL A 451 -23.18 11.92 -9.88
N ALA A 452 -23.48 12.94 -10.68
CA ALA A 452 -22.59 14.07 -10.88
C ALA A 452 -22.67 14.99 -9.66
N LEU A 453 -21.52 15.29 -9.06
CA LEU A 453 -21.38 16.11 -7.87
C LEU A 453 -20.60 17.38 -8.20
N GLU A 454 -20.93 18.46 -7.51
CA GLU A 454 -20.26 19.74 -7.57
C GLU A 454 -20.11 20.35 -6.17
N ALA A 455 -18.97 20.97 -5.91
CA ALA A 455 -18.71 21.74 -4.71
C ALA A 455 -18.82 23.24 -4.97
N SER A 456 -19.46 23.97 -4.07
CA SER A 456 -19.69 25.42 -4.13
C SER A 456 -19.60 26.06 -2.73
N GLY A 457 -19.71 27.39 -2.65
CA GLY A 457 -19.58 28.12 -1.38
C GLY A 457 -18.14 28.32 -0.91
N LEU A 458 -17.16 28.03 -1.78
CA LEU A 458 -15.74 28.22 -1.54
C LEU A 458 -15.35 29.69 -1.72
N PRO A 459 -14.64 30.31 -0.76
CA PRO A 459 -14.01 31.62 -0.97
C PRO A 459 -13.02 31.59 -2.14
N LYS A 460 -12.65 32.77 -2.66
CA LYS A 460 -11.59 32.88 -3.68
C LYS A 460 -10.32 32.17 -3.17
N ARG A 461 -9.71 31.36 -4.04
CA ARG A 461 -8.52 30.54 -3.76
C ARG A 461 -8.76 29.36 -2.82
N TRP A 462 -9.99 28.98 -2.51
CA TRP A 462 -10.25 27.72 -1.81
C TRP A 462 -10.56 26.61 -2.81
N VAL A 463 -10.05 25.41 -2.55
CA VAL A 463 -10.24 24.24 -3.43
C VAL A 463 -11.00 23.17 -2.68
N ALA A 464 -12.01 22.60 -3.33
CA ALA A 464 -12.66 21.38 -2.90
C ALA A 464 -12.30 20.24 -3.84
N SER A 465 -12.02 19.04 -3.31
CA SER A 465 -11.72 17.86 -4.13
C SER A 465 -12.47 16.64 -3.62
N PHE A 466 -12.93 15.81 -4.56
CA PHE A 466 -13.62 14.54 -4.34
C PHE A 466 -12.64 13.39 -4.62
N CYS A 467 -12.39 12.50 -3.67
CA CYS A 467 -11.40 11.43 -3.83
C CYS A 467 -12.05 10.04 -3.72
N SER A 468 -11.84 9.18 -4.71
CA SER A 468 -12.40 7.83 -4.79
C SER A 468 -11.39 6.89 -5.42
N ASP A 469 -11.28 5.66 -4.92
CA ASP A 469 -10.45 4.62 -5.53
C ASP A 469 -9.02 5.10 -5.85
N ARG A 470 -8.44 5.89 -4.93
CA ARG A 470 -7.12 6.52 -5.07
C ARG A 470 -7.01 7.57 -6.18
N GLN A 471 -8.09 8.26 -6.54
CA GLN A 471 -8.06 9.37 -7.50
C GLN A 471 -8.88 10.55 -6.99
N CYS A 472 -8.34 11.77 -7.06
CA CYS A 472 -9.03 12.99 -6.63
C CYS A 472 -9.45 13.88 -7.81
N ALA A 473 -10.72 14.30 -7.87
CA ALA A 473 -11.23 15.23 -8.86
C ALA A 473 -11.62 16.58 -8.20
N PRO A 474 -11.08 17.72 -8.66
CA PRO A 474 -11.37 19.03 -8.07
C PRO A 474 -12.73 19.56 -8.53
N PHE A 475 -13.45 20.20 -7.61
CA PHE A 475 -14.74 20.90 -7.77
C PHE A 475 -15.92 20.09 -8.26
N ARG A 476 -15.72 19.04 -9.06
CA ARG A 476 -16.76 18.16 -9.57
C ARG A 476 -16.24 16.73 -9.70
N THR A 477 -17.14 15.77 -9.58
CA THR A 477 -16.86 14.36 -9.88
C THR A 477 -18.11 13.65 -10.36
N THR A 478 -17.95 12.48 -10.98
CA THR A 478 -19.07 11.58 -11.27
C THR A 478 -18.87 10.29 -10.48
N VAL A 479 -19.84 9.99 -9.62
CA VAL A 479 -19.78 8.87 -8.70
C VAL A 479 -20.67 7.76 -9.22
N ALA A 480 -20.08 6.70 -9.76
CA ALA A 480 -20.81 5.49 -10.10
C ALA A 480 -21.25 4.79 -8.81
N LEU A 481 -22.57 4.64 -8.63
CA LEU A 481 -23.13 3.98 -7.46
C LEU A 481 -23.11 2.45 -7.68
N PRO A 482 -22.49 1.68 -6.77
CA PRO A 482 -22.50 0.22 -6.83
C PRO A 482 -23.91 -0.33 -6.61
N SER A 483 -24.05 -1.67 -6.60
CA SER A 483 -25.34 -2.35 -6.37
C SER A 483 -26.02 -2.00 -5.05
N SER A 484 -25.27 -1.55 -4.03
CA SER A 484 -25.82 -0.99 -2.80
C SER A 484 -26.51 0.36 -3.00
N GLY A 485 -26.24 1.08 -4.09
CA GLY A 485 -26.67 2.47 -4.26
C GLY A 485 -25.86 3.45 -3.44
N VAL A 486 -24.78 3.00 -2.80
CA VAL A 486 -23.99 3.77 -1.83
C VAL A 486 -22.53 3.78 -2.23
N LYS A 487 -21.95 4.97 -2.34
CA LYS A 487 -20.50 5.11 -2.48
C LYS A 487 -19.99 6.12 -1.47
N VAL A 488 -19.06 5.66 -0.65
CA VAL A 488 -18.28 6.54 0.22
C VAL A 488 -17.09 7.02 -0.59
N ILE A 489 -16.96 8.33 -0.71
CA ILE A 489 -15.81 8.98 -1.29
C ILE A 489 -15.30 10.01 -0.30
N GLU A 490 -14.05 10.36 -0.42
CA GLU A 490 -13.42 11.35 0.43
C GLU A 490 -13.66 12.74 -0.16
N PHE A 491 -13.73 13.76 0.70
CA PHE A 491 -13.89 15.14 0.26
C PHE A 491 -13.01 16.06 1.09
N GLN A 492 -12.20 16.88 0.43
CA GLN A 492 -11.30 17.76 1.13
C GLN A 492 -11.50 19.20 0.72
N VAL A 493 -11.44 20.09 1.70
CA VAL A 493 -11.49 21.54 1.53
C VAL A 493 -10.16 22.11 1.96
N ILE A 494 -9.52 22.79 1.03
CA ILE A 494 -8.18 23.31 1.18
C ILE A 494 -8.26 24.84 1.16
N PRO A 495 -8.02 25.50 2.31
CA PRO A 495 -7.92 26.95 2.37
C PRO A 495 -6.54 27.41 1.87
N GLN A 496 -6.48 28.21 0.80
CA GLN A 496 -5.20 28.82 0.34
C GLN A 496 -4.99 30.25 0.87
N SER A 497 -5.87 30.74 1.75
CA SER A 497 -5.70 31.97 2.52
C SER A 497 -6.56 31.97 3.78
N ALA A 498 -6.13 32.69 4.83
CA ALA A 498 -6.95 32.91 6.01
C ALA A 498 -8.26 33.61 5.63
N SER A 499 -9.39 33.08 6.09
CA SER A 499 -10.71 33.72 5.95
C SER A 499 -11.12 34.29 7.31
N ALA A 500 -11.54 35.56 7.35
CA ALA A 500 -12.00 36.21 8.59
C ALA A 500 -13.26 35.55 9.18
N LYS A 501 -14.01 34.79 8.37
CA LYS A 501 -15.16 33.98 8.81
C LYS A 501 -15.08 32.58 8.15
N PRO A 502 -15.29 31.50 8.91
CA PRO A 502 -15.26 30.16 8.33
C PRO A 502 -16.39 29.98 7.31
N PRO A 503 -16.09 29.62 6.05
CA PRO A 503 -17.09 29.49 5.00
C PRO A 503 -17.96 28.24 5.19
N THR A 504 -19.15 28.26 4.62
CA THR A 504 -19.99 27.08 4.50
C THR A 504 -19.81 26.50 3.09
N ILE A 505 -19.17 25.34 3.01
CA ILE A 505 -19.01 24.62 1.75
C ILE A 505 -20.25 23.78 1.51
N ARG A 506 -20.76 23.81 0.28
CA ARG A 506 -21.86 22.95 -0.16
C ARG A 506 -21.36 21.97 -1.21
N VAL A 507 -21.72 20.71 -1.05
CA VAL A 507 -21.63 19.69 -2.09
C VAL A 507 -23.04 19.40 -2.57
N GLN A 508 -23.28 19.40 -3.88
CA GLN A 508 -24.59 19.17 -4.48
C GLN A 508 -24.51 18.26 -5.69
N GLY A 509 -25.58 17.53 -5.98
CA GLY A 509 -25.67 16.65 -7.13
C GLY A 509 -26.88 15.73 -7.06
N GLY A 510 -27.40 15.34 -8.23
CA GLY A 510 -28.58 14.46 -8.31
C GLY A 510 -29.85 14.98 -7.62
N GLY A 511 -29.96 16.29 -7.40
CA GLY A 511 -31.08 16.92 -6.69
C GLY A 511 -30.94 16.98 -5.15
N ALA A 512 -29.80 16.56 -4.59
CA ALA A 512 -29.48 16.75 -3.16
C ALA A 512 -28.29 17.68 -2.95
N SER A 513 -28.15 18.14 -1.71
CA SER A 513 -26.99 18.90 -1.25
C SER A 513 -26.69 18.65 0.22
N ALA A 514 -25.41 18.61 0.58
CA ALA A 514 -24.91 18.67 1.94
C ALA A 514 -24.08 19.94 2.12
N ALA A 515 -24.04 20.48 3.34
CA ALA A 515 -23.26 21.67 3.65
C ALA A 515 -22.48 21.48 4.94
N VAL A 516 -21.24 21.98 4.99
CA VAL A 516 -20.44 21.96 6.20
C VAL A 516 -19.79 23.31 6.42
N ARG A 517 -19.84 23.79 7.68
CA ARG A 517 -19.10 24.99 8.08
C ARG A 517 -17.68 24.58 8.41
N VAL A 518 -16.73 25.18 7.71
CA VAL A 518 -15.33 24.84 7.84
C VAL A 518 -14.83 25.22 9.25
N GLY A 519 -14.26 24.27 9.99
CA GLY A 519 -13.71 24.52 11.34
C GLY A 519 -14.71 24.53 12.51
N ALA A 520 -15.96 24.09 12.32
CA ALA A 520 -16.81 23.73 13.47
C ALA A 520 -16.54 22.26 13.84
N SER A 521 -15.82 22.03 14.94
CA SER A 521 -15.90 20.74 15.64
C SER A 521 -17.33 20.54 16.13
N ALA A 522 -17.96 19.42 15.77
CA ALA A 522 -19.19 18.97 16.41
C ALA A 522 -18.87 18.40 17.80
#